data_AF-A0A9Q5HR53-F1
#
_entry.id   AF-A0A9Q5HR53-F1
#
_cell.length_a   1.000
_cell.length_b   1.000
_cell.length_c   1.000
_cell.angle_alpha   90.00
_cell.angle_beta   90.00
_cell.angle_gamma   90.00
#
_symmetry.space_group_name_H-M   'P 1'
#
loop_
_entity.id
_entity.type
_entity.pdbx_description
1 polymer ?
#
loop_
_entity_poly.entity_id
_entity_poly.type
_entity_poly.pdbx_seq_one_letter_code
_entity_poly.pdbx_strand_id
1 'polypeptide(L)'
;MKVEANVDTSSRSSYKTIPCYLSLFGLAMIFELLMALDALKLRNIIQLLGILVFHVALIVFSALQVHEARDALVFRTEDPCTEFVGCDGPGTLWRIVEPFLIVVPCVLAVAWLIMIFFVRELFIEFGWAVFQVVGANPKMKTMYQWYQIMICLLKFDFFCFTGVTMQLLIIVLQSNSAEFGLTIAAIPIVLILLFFCGLAVKREIKWLMTISLIIMLAAETYFIYKLVRFYQPSSEAQYETTRATLTVFTIVAFLLLFATFGVGLRCFSDFDKGLAPAKMHDVPEKVTYSAPNTPGVGERQSSYSGGVVLQPRLSIE
;
A
#
# COMPACT_ATOMS: atom_id res chain seq x y z
N MET A 1 -34.55 12.89 -20.32
CA MET A 1 -33.09 12.78 -20.21
C MET A 1 -32.63 11.71 -21.18
N LYS A 2 -32.28 12.07 -22.42
CA LYS A 2 -31.62 11.14 -23.35
C LYS A 2 -30.15 11.10 -22.93
N VAL A 3 -29.75 10.04 -22.24
CA VAL A 3 -28.33 9.75 -22.04
C VAL A 3 -27.82 9.31 -23.40
N GLU A 4 -27.05 10.16 -24.07
CA GLU A 4 -26.33 9.76 -25.28
C GLU A 4 -25.29 8.74 -24.87
N ALA A 5 -25.63 7.46 -25.05
CA ALA A 5 -24.86 6.30 -24.61
C ALA A 5 -23.56 6.08 -25.42
N ASN A 6 -23.23 6.97 -26.35
CA ASN A 6 -22.06 6.84 -27.22
C ASN A 6 -21.50 8.22 -27.57
N VAL A 7 -20.94 8.91 -26.58
CA VAL A 7 -19.96 9.96 -26.84
C VAL A 7 -18.62 9.26 -27.02
N ASP A 8 -18.06 9.31 -28.24
CA ASP A 8 -16.76 8.72 -28.56
C ASP A 8 -15.65 9.54 -27.88
N THR A 9 -15.45 9.25 -26.59
CA THR A 9 -14.51 9.92 -25.68
C THR A 9 -13.05 9.54 -25.93
N SER A 10 -12.80 8.63 -26.88
CA SER A 10 -11.48 8.11 -27.23
C SER A 10 -10.55 9.15 -27.86
N SER A 11 -11.09 10.26 -28.39
CA SER A 11 -10.38 11.26 -29.19
C SER A 11 -9.61 12.31 -28.38
N ARG A 12 -9.91 12.51 -27.09
CA ARG A 12 -9.26 13.55 -26.25
C ARG A 12 -8.66 12.95 -24.97
N SER A 13 -7.38 13.23 -24.74
CA SER A 13 -6.62 12.74 -23.57
C SER A 13 -7.34 13.00 -22.24
N SER A 14 -7.97 14.17 -22.11
CA SER A 14 -8.70 14.61 -20.91
C SER A 14 -9.82 13.65 -20.47
N TYR A 15 -10.47 12.91 -21.39
CA TYR A 15 -11.55 11.99 -21.00
C TYR A 15 -11.05 10.68 -20.39
N LYS A 16 -9.76 10.34 -20.58
CA LYS A 16 -9.14 9.14 -19.96
C LYS A 16 -8.84 9.33 -18.48
N THR A 17 -8.84 10.57 -18.01
CA THR A 17 -8.60 10.97 -16.63
C THR A 17 -9.63 10.37 -15.67
N ILE A 18 -10.93 10.38 -16.03
CA ILE A 18 -11.99 9.85 -15.16
C ILE A 18 -11.90 8.32 -15.00
N PRO A 19 -11.82 7.51 -16.07
CA PRO A 19 -11.59 6.06 -15.93
C PRO A 19 -10.31 5.73 -15.16
N CYS A 20 -9.23 6.50 -15.36
CA CYS A 20 -7.98 6.34 -14.63
C CYS A 20 -8.20 6.43 -13.11
N TYR A 21 -8.85 7.50 -12.64
CA TYR A 21 -9.12 7.67 -11.23
C TYR A 21 -10.05 6.62 -10.65
N LEU A 22 -11.16 6.30 -11.34
CA LEU A 22 -12.09 5.28 -10.87
C LEU A 22 -11.43 3.90 -10.74
N SER A 23 -10.56 3.54 -11.70
CA SER A 23 -9.87 2.26 -11.67
C SER A 23 -8.85 2.18 -10.53
N LEU A 24 -8.09 3.26 -10.31
CA LEU A 24 -7.12 3.33 -9.21
C LEU A 24 -7.80 3.33 -7.86
N PHE A 25 -8.90 4.06 -7.73
CA PHE A 25 -9.69 4.09 -6.52
C PHE A 25 -10.25 2.70 -6.20
N GLY A 26 -10.81 2.01 -7.20
CA GLY A 26 -11.24 0.62 -7.06
C GLY A 26 -10.11 -0.31 -6.65
N LEU A 27 -8.94 -0.21 -7.28
CA LEU A 27 -7.75 -0.99 -6.92
C LEU A 27 -7.32 -0.71 -5.48
N ALA A 28 -7.33 0.55 -5.05
CA ALA A 28 -6.95 0.95 -3.71
C ALA A 28 -7.88 0.38 -2.64
N MET A 29 -9.20 0.42 -2.87
CA MET A 29 -10.19 -0.15 -1.95
C MET A 29 -10.00 -1.67 -1.80
N ILE A 30 -9.75 -2.37 -2.90
CA ILE A 30 -9.46 -3.81 -2.88
C ILE A 30 -8.16 -4.08 -2.11
N PHE A 31 -7.11 -3.32 -2.41
CA PHE A 31 -5.81 -3.45 -1.74
C PHE A 31 -5.92 -3.18 -0.23
N GLU A 32 -6.62 -2.13 0.18
CA GLU A 32 -6.85 -1.80 1.59
C GLU A 32 -7.59 -2.92 2.31
N LEU A 33 -8.63 -3.49 1.69
CA LEU A 33 -9.35 -4.64 2.24
C LEU A 33 -8.43 -5.87 2.42
N LEU A 34 -7.64 -6.20 1.39
CA LEU A 34 -6.69 -7.32 1.47
C LEU A 34 -5.62 -7.10 2.55
N MET A 35 -5.14 -5.87 2.68
CA MET A 35 -4.20 -5.48 3.74
C MET A 35 -4.83 -5.59 5.12
N ALA A 36 -6.09 -5.17 5.29
CA ALA A 36 -6.81 -5.31 6.56
C ALA A 36 -6.99 -6.78 6.94
N LEU A 37 -7.40 -7.64 6.00
CA LEU A 37 -7.53 -9.08 6.25
C LEU A 37 -6.19 -9.72 6.64
N ASP A 38 -5.12 -9.36 5.95
CA ASP A 38 -3.77 -9.85 6.25
C ASP A 38 -3.27 -9.36 7.61
N ALA A 39 -3.47 -8.08 7.94
CA ALA A 39 -3.11 -7.49 9.23
C ALA A 39 -3.85 -8.16 10.39
N LEU A 40 -5.14 -8.47 10.22
CA LEU A 40 -5.94 -9.17 11.21
C LEU A 40 -5.51 -10.63 11.37
N LYS A 41 -5.29 -11.35 10.26
CA LYS A 41 -4.85 -12.75 10.27
C LYS A 41 -3.50 -12.91 10.96
N LEU A 42 -2.55 -12.03 10.66
CA LEU A 42 -1.19 -12.08 11.19
C LEU A 42 -1.02 -11.30 12.52
N ARG A 43 -2.10 -10.68 13.03
CA ARG A 43 -2.09 -9.79 14.20
C ARG A 43 -0.98 -8.74 14.11
N ASN A 44 -0.81 -8.17 12.92
CA ASN A 44 0.29 -7.27 12.61
C ASN A 44 -0.11 -5.82 12.81
N ILE A 45 0.31 -5.26 13.94
CA ILE A 45 0.06 -3.87 14.33
C ILE A 45 0.68 -2.87 13.34
N ILE A 46 1.85 -3.17 12.78
CA ILE A 46 2.56 -2.28 11.85
C ILE A 46 1.75 -2.12 10.56
N GLN A 47 1.09 -3.19 10.10
CA GLN A 47 0.20 -3.12 8.95
C GLN A 47 -1.07 -2.32 9.25
N LEU A 48 -1.65 -2.45 10.45
CA LEU A 48 -2.81 -1.61 10.84
C LEU A 48 -2.48 -0.11 10.78
N LEU A 49 -1.30 0.28 11.28
CA LEU A 49 -0.83 1.66 11.17
C LEU A 49 -0.64 2.07 9.70
N GLY A 50 -0.05 1.20 8.89
CA GLY A 50 0.10 1.42 7.45
C GLY A 50 -1.24 1.67 6.74
N ILE A 51 -2.28 0.90 7.07
CA ILE A 51 -3.63 1.07 6.52
C ILE A 51 -4.20 2.44 6.90
N LEU A 52 -4.04 2.90 8.15
CA LEU A 52 -4.50 4.24 8.55
C LEU A 52 -3.83 5.36 7.74
N VAL A 53 -2.53 5.25 7.50
CA VAL A 53 -1.79 6.23 6.67
C VAL A 53 -2.22 6.15 5.22
N PHE A 54 -2.40 4.93 4.69
CA PHE A 54 -2.87 4.71 3.33
C PHE A 54 -4.27 5.30 3.09
N HIS A 55 -5.18 5.15 4.05
CA HIS A 55 -6.52 5.71 3.97
C HIS A 55 -6.52 7.25 3.93
N VAL A 56 -5.60 7.90 4.66
CA VAL A 56 -5.38 9.36 4.53
C VAL A 56 -4.94 9.72 3.12
N ALA A 57 -4.04 8.94 2.52
CA ALA A 57 -3.64 9.15 1.14
C ALA A 57 -4.82 9.01 0.16
N LEU A 58 -5.80 8.11 0.42
CA LEU A 58 -7.02 8.00 -0.37
C LEU A 58 -7.97 9.20 -0.20
N ILE A 59 -8.05 9.79 0.99
CA ILE A 59 -8.79 11.03 1.21
C ILE A 59 -8.17 12.16 0.38
N VAL A 60 -6.84 12.33 0.43
CA VAL A 60 -6.13 13.35 -0.37
C VAL A 60 -6.32 13.11 -1.86
N PHE A 61 -6.16 11.86 -2.32
CA PHE A 61 -6.36 11.49 -3.72
C PHE A 61 -7.78 11.80 -4.23
N SER A 62 -8.80 11.41 -3.47
CA SER A 62 -10.19 11.68 -3.84
C SER A 62 -10.54 13.18 -3.84
N ALA A 63 -9.90 13.98 -2.97
CA ALA A 63 -10.04 15.44 -3.01
C ALA A 63 -9.39 16.07 -4.25
N LEU A 64 -8.17 15.64 -4.61
CA LEU A 64 -7.47 16.11 -5.81
C LEU A 64 -8.24 15.79 -7.09
N GLN A 65 -8.85 14.61 -7.15
CA GLN A 65 -9.66 14.16 -8.27
C GLN A 65 -10.82 15.11 -8.60
N VAL A 66 -11.40 15.82 -7.62
CA VAL A 66 -12.48 16.79 -7.87
C VAL A 66 -12.00 17.89 -8.82
N HIS A 67 -10.82 18.46 -8.54
CA HIS A 67 -10.26 19.54 -9.34
C HIS A 67 -9.85 19.06 -10.73
N GLU A 68 -9.14 17.95 -10.81
CA GLU A 68 -8.67 17.42 -12.11
C GLU A 68 -9.82 16.89 -12.97
N ALA A 69 -10.90 16.37 -12.37
CA ALA A 69 -12.11 16.02 -13.11
C ALA A 69 -12.81 17.27 -13.66
N ARG A 70 -12.76 18.41 -12.96
CA ARG A 70 -13.28 19.69 -13.48
C ARG A 70 -12.51 20.13 -14.71
N ASP A 71 -11.19 20.15 -14.61
CA ASP A 71 -10.32 20.61 -15.70
C ASP A 71 -10.40 19.68 -16.91
N ALA A 72 -10.69 18.39 -16.69
CA ALA A 72 -10.96 17.44 -17.76
C ALA A 72 -12.32 17.63 -18.44
N LEU A 73 -13.37 18.05 -17.70
CA LEU A 73 -14.75 18.14 -18.18
C LEU A 73 -15.17 19.55 -18.62
N VAL A 74 -14.49 20.59 -18.15
CA VAL A 74 -14.80 22.01 -18.41
C VAL A 74 -13.60 22.64 -19.09
N PHE A 75 -13.71 22.86 -20.40
CA PHE A 75 -12.64 23.45 -21.23
C PHE A 75 -13.12 24.62 -22.09
N ARG A 76 -14.40 25.00 -22.00
CA ARG A 76 -14.98 26.22 -22.56
C ARG A 76 -15.79 26.91 -21.47
N THR A 77 -15.58 28.20 -21.31
CA THR A 77 -16.37 29.10 -20.47
C THR A 77 -16.96 30.16 -21.39
N GLU A 78 -17.97 29.76 -22.17
CA GLU A 78 -18.73 30.68 -23.03
C GLU A 78 -20.16 30.76 -22.52
N ASP A 79 -20.66 31.98 -22.31
CA ASP A 79 -22.04 32.23 -21.94
C ASP A 79 -22.88 32.60 -23.18
N PRO A 80 -24.02 31.93 -23.45
CA PRO A 80 -24.61 30.83 -22.69
C PRO A 80 -24.07 29.45 -23.07
N CYS A 81 -23.68 28.65 -22.07
CA CYS A 81 -23.30 27.26 -22.25
C CYS A 81 -24.52 26.37 -22.53
N THR A 82 -24.67 25.91 -23.78
CA THR A 82 -25.75 25.01 -24.21
C THR A 82 -25.31 23.55 -24.44
N GLU A 83 -24.01 23.27 -24.41
CA GLU A 83 -23.46 21.92 -24.63
C GLU A 83 -23.47 21.08 -23.34
N PHE A 84 -23.77 19.78 -23.45
CA PHE A 84 -23.77 18.85 -22.30
C PHE A 84 -22.37 18.61 -21.72
N VAL A 85 -21.33 18.68 -22.55
CA VAL A 85 -19.92 18.43 -22.18
C VAL A 85 -19.07 19.64 -22.53
N GLY A 86 -18.06 19.96 -21.72
CA GLY A 86 -17.12 21.07 -21.99
C GLY A 86 -17.45 22.38 -21.30
N CYS A 87 -18.56 22.44 -20.55
CA CYS A 87 -19.17 23.63 -19.97
C CYS A 87 -19.56 23.40 -18.50
N ASP A 88 -19.72 24.47 -17.72
CA ASP A 88 -20.12 24.46 -16.30
C ASP A 88 -21.53 25.02 -16.00
N GLY A 89 -22.35 25.24 -17.03
CA GLY A 89 -23.73 25.72 -16.91
C GLY A 89 -24.74 24.70 -16.32
N PRO A 90 -26.00 25.12 -16.06
CA PRO A 90 -27.05 24.22 -15.57
C PRO A 90 -27.38 23.10 -16.56
N GLY A 91 -27.41 21.85 -16.10
CA GLY A 91 -27.72 20.68 -16.93
C GLY A 91 -26.53 20.06 -17.67
N THR A 92 -25.31 20.54 -17.41
CA THR A 92 -24.07 19.95 -17.94
C THR A 92 -23.63 18.71 -17.16
N LEU A 93 -22.77 17.90 -17.77
CA LEU A 93 -22.18 16.71 -17.16
C LEU A 93 -21.41 17.03 -15.87
N TRP A 94 -20.64 18.13 -15.85
CA TRP A 94 -19.89 18.55 -14.67
C TRP A 94 -20.82 18.77 -13.47
N ARG A 95 -21.92 19.51 -13.65
CA ARG A 95 -22.84 19.85 -12.56
C ARG A 95 -23.60 18.63 -12.01
N ILE A 96 -23.72 17.56 -12.81
CA ILE A 96 -24.29 16.28 -12.39
C ILE A 96 -23.26 15.48 -11.57
N VAL A 97 -21.99 15.46 -11.98
CA VAL A 97 -20.95 14.60 -11.40
C VAL A 97 -20.26 15.23 -10.17
N GLU A 98 -20.12 16.56 -10.15
CA GLU A 98 -19.51 17.34 -9.07
C GLU A 98 -19.98 16.93 -7.65
N PRO A 99 -21.28 16.86 -7.33
CA PRO A 99 -21.71 16.49 -5.99
C PRO A 99 -21.28 15.06 -5.60
N PHE A 100 -21.25 14.12 -6.54
CA PHE A 100 -20.78 12.76 -6.27
C PHE A 100 -19.28 12.75 -5.94
N LEU A 101 -18.46 13.50 -6.68
CA LEU A 101 -17.02 13.58 -6.44
C LEU A 101 -16.69 14.24 -5.10
N ILE A 102 -17.48 15.22 -4.65
CA ILE A 102 -17.29 15.89 -3.35
C ILE A 102 -17.72 14.99 -2.17
N VAL A 103 -18.73 14.14 -2.35
CA VAL A 103 -19.21 13.24 -1.30
C VAL A 103 -18.15 12.17 -0.96
N VAL A 104 -17.39 11.69 -1.94
CA VAL A 104 -16.37 10.62 -1.75
C VAL A 104 -15.33 10.96 -0.66
N PRO A 105 -14.57 12.07 -0.71
CA PRO A 105 -13.58 12.39 0.32
C PRO A 105 -14.22 12.59 1.70
N CYS A 106 -15.46 13.11 1.76
CA CYS A 106 -16.20 13.26 3.02
C CYS A 106 -16.52 11.90 3.66
N VAL A 107 -16.99 10.94 2.86
CA VAL A 107 -17.30 9.58 3.33
C VAL A 107 -16.03 8.87 3.79
N LEU A 108 -14.93 9.00 3.06
CA LEU A 108 -13.63 8.44 3.46
C LEU A 108 -13.10 9.07 4.75
N ALA A 109 -13.24 10.39 4.92
CA ALA A 109 -12.84 11.05 6.17
C ALA A 109 -13.64 10.54 7.38
N VAL A 110 -14.94 10.31 7.23
CA VAL A 110 -15.76 9.71 8.30
C VAL A 110 -15.35 8.25 8.54
N ALA A 111 -15.12 7.46 7.49
CA ALA A 111 -14.67 6.08 7.60
C ALA A 111 -13.31 5.99 8.32
N TRP A 112 -12.39 6.92 8.06
CA TRP A 112 -11.09 6.99 8.72
C TRP A 112 -11.20 7.20 10.24
N LEU A 113 -12.08 8.10 10.67
CA LEU A 113 -12.33 8.33 12.10
C LEU A 113 -12.88 7.07 12.78
N ILE A 114 -13.76 6.34 12.10
CA ILE A 114 -14.28 5.05 12.58
C ILE A 114 -13.15 4.01 12.62
N MET A 115 -12.29 3.95 11.60
CA MET A 115 -11.14 3.03 11.56
C MET A 115 -10.16 3.30 12.71
N ILE A 116 -9.89 4.55 13.08
CA ILE A 116 -9.05 4.88 14.23
C ILE A 116 -9.59 4.24 15.51
N PHE A 117 -10.91 4.29 15.72
CA PHE A 117 -11.54 3.66 16.88
C PHE A 117 -11.27 2.14 16.90
N PHE A 118 -11.51 1.44 15.79
CA PHE A 118 -11.27 -0.01 15.71
C PHE A 118 -9.79 -0.38 15.81
N VAL A 119 -8.90 0.36 15.15
CA VAL A 119 -7.45 0.12 15.20
C VAL A 119 -6.91 0.33 16.61
N ARG A 120 -7.45 1.29 17.37
CA ARG A 120 -7.08 1.48 18.78
C ARG A 120 -7.40 0.25 19.63
N GLU A 121 -8.59 -0.33 19.49
CA GLU A 121 -8.97 -1.53 20.23
C GLU A 121 -8.10 -2.74 19.81
N LEU A 122 -7.86 -2.90 18.50
CA LEU A 122 -6.98 -3.95 17.97
C LEU A 122 -5.53 -3.80 18.43
N PHE A 123 -5.03 -2.56 18.58
CA PHE A 123 -3.68 -2.30 19.08
C PHE A 123 -3.48 -2.85 20.50
N ILE A 124 -4.49 -2.70 21.36
CA ILE A 124 -4.46 -3.20 22.73
C ILE A 124 -4.43 -4.74 22.70
N GLU A 125 -5.35 -5.37 21.99
CA GLU A 125 -5.47 -6.84 21.91
C GLU A 125 -4.22 -7.49 21.28
N PHE A 126 -3.74 -6.95 20.15
CA PHE A 126 -2.56 -7.49 19.46
C PHE A 126 -1.28 -7.22 20.24
N GLY A 127 -1.21 -6.11 20.98
CA GLY A 127 -0.09 -5.81 21.87
C GLY A 127 0.10 -6.88 22.96
N TRP A 128 -1.01 -7.34 23.55
CA TRP A 128 -1.02 -8.44 24.51
C TRP A 128 -0.63 -9.78 23.87
N ALA A 129 -1.15 -10.10 22.68
CA ALA A 129 -0.83 -11.34 21.98
C ALA A 129 0.66 -11.44 21.58
N VAL A 130 1.25 -10.36 21.07
CA VAL A 130 2.68 -10.31 20.67
C VAL A 130 3.59 -10.42 21.90
N PHE A 131 3.20 -9.84 23.04
CA PHE A 131 3.96 -9.95 24.28
C PHE A 131 4.10 -11.41 24.74
N GLN A 132 3.04 -12.21 24.62
CA GLN A 132 3.05 -13.61 25.06
C GLN A 132 3.90 -14.53 24.15
N VAL A 133 3.94 -14.27 22.84
CA VAL A 133 4.61 -15.15 21.87
C VAL A 133 6.12 -14.90 21.77
N VAL A 134 6.56 -13.64 21.84
CA VAL A 134 7.97 -13.28 21.60
C VAL A 134 8.87 -13.55 22.82
N GLY A 135 8.30 -13.66 24.02
CA GLY A 135 9.07 -13.84 25.25
C GLY A 135 10.03 -12.67 25.54
N ALA A 136 10.78 -12.78 26.64
CA ALA A 136 11.51 -11.66 27.25
C ALA A 136 12.81 -11.23 26.54
N ASN A 137 13.11 -11.67 25.30
CA ASN A 137 14.31 -11.22 24.60
C ASN A 137 14.05 -9.97 23.73
N PRO A 138 14.44 -8.77 24.19
CA PRO A 138 14.13 -7.52 23.49
C PRO A 138 14.82 -7.41 22.12
N LYS A 139 15.96 -8.08 21.92
CA LYS A 139 16.69 -8.03 20.66
C LYS A 139 15.94 -8.75 19.55
N MET A 140 15.43 -9.95 19.82
CA MET A 140 14.63 -10.73 18.86
C MET A 140 13.33 -10.02 18.50
N LYS A 141 12.67 -9.39 19.48
CA LYS A 141 11.49 -8.55 19.26
C LYS A 141 11.77 -7.41 18.29
N THR A 142 12.86 -6.68 18.51
CA THR A 142 13.24 -5.54 17.67
C THR A 142 13.52 -5.98 16.24
N MET A 143 14.26 -7.07 16.03
CA MET A 143 14.57 -7.54 14.68
C MET A 143 13.31 -8.06 13.95
N TYR A 144 12.39 -8.72 14.67
CA TYR A 144 11.11 -9.14 14.10
C TYR A 144 10.22 -7.95 13.71
N GLN A 145 10.21 -6.88 14.51
CA GLN A 145 9.52 -5.63 14.15
C GLN A 145 10.07 -5.03 12.85
N TRP A 146 11.38 -4.92 12.69
CA TRP A 146 11.99 -4.45 11.44
C TRP A 146 11.61 -5.34 10.24
N TYR A 147 11.58 -6.66 10.43
CA TYR A 147 11.07 -7.58 9.41
C TYR A 147 9.61 -7.30 9.04
N GLN A 148 8.72 -7.10 10.02
CA GLN A 148 7.32 -6.76 9.76
C GLN A 148 7.17 -5.41 9.06
N ILE A 149 7.97 -4.41 9.42
CA ILE A 149 8.03 -3.11 8.71
C ILE A 149 8.45 -3.33 7.25
N MET A 150 9.50 -4.11 7.01
CA MET A 150 9.98 -4.41 5.64
C MET A 150 8.90 -5.07 4.78
N ILE A 151 8.22 -6.10 5.30
CA ILE A 151 7.14 -6.77 4.57
C ILE A 151 5.94 -5.84 4.36
N CYS A 152 5.61 -5.00 5.33
CA CYS A 152 4.56 -4.00 5.21
C CYS A 152 4.87 -3.01 4.08
N LEU A 153 6.08 -2.43 4.09
CA LEU A 153 6.52 -1.47 3.07
C LEU A 153 6.53 -2.11 1.67
N LEU A 154 7.05 -3.34 1.51
CA LEU A 154 7.04 -4.03 0.22
C LEU A 154 5.62 -4.23 -0.36
N LYS A 155 4.59 -4.42 0.48
CA LYS A 155 3.20 -4.50 0.02
C LYS A 155 2.67 -3.15 -0.45
N PHE A 156 3.03 -2.07 0.23
CA PHE A 156 2.69 -0.72 -0.21
C PHE A 156 3.46 -0.31 -1.47
N ASP A 157 4.74 -0.66 -1.59
CA ASP A 157 5.54 -0.46 -2.80
C ASP A 157 4.92 -1.17 -4.00
N PHE A 158 4.43 -2.40 -3.80
CA PHE A 158 3.69 -3.14 -4.83
C PHE A 158 2.48 -2.33 -5.31
N PHE A 159 1.65 -1.84 -4.38
CA PHE A 159 0.48 -1.03 -4.73
C PHE A 159 0.86 0.27 -5.43
N CYS A 160 1.81 1.04 -4.87
CA CYS A 160 2.24 2.31 -5.44
C CYS A 160 2.85 2.14 -6.83
N PHE A 161 3.68 1.11 -7.03
CA PHE A 161 4.23 0.85 -8.35
C PHE A 161 3.15 0.43 -9.36
N THR A 162 2.21 -0.44 -8.97
CA THR A 162 1.05 -0.78 -9.82
C THR A 162 0.19 0.45 -10.13
N GLY A 163 -0.04 1.34 -9.16
CA GLY A 163 -0.81 2.57 -9.36
C GLY A 163 -0.12 3.55 -10.33
N VAL A 164 1.17 3.84 -10.14
CA VAL A 164 1.95 4.73 -11.03
C VAL A 164 1.94 4.18 -12.44
N THR A 165 2.23 2.89 -12.59
CA THR A 165 2.30 2.24 -13.91
C THR A 165 0.94 2.21 -14.59
N MET A 166 -0.14 1.94 -13.86
CA MET A 166 -1.50 2.02 -14.39
C MET A 166 -1.86 3.44 -14.87
N GLN A 167 -1.55 4.47 -14.08
CA GLN A 167 -1.74 5.88 -14.48
C GLN A 167 -0.97 6.19 -15.77
N LEU A 168 0.31 5.81 -15.81
CA LEU A 168 1.16 6.04 -16.98
C LEU A 168 0.68 5.27 -18.21
N LEU A 169 0.22 4.03 -18.08
CA LEU A 169 -0.28 3.26 -19.22
C LEU A 169 -1.52 3.89 -19.85
N ILE A 170 -2.46 4.36 -19.04
CA ILE A 170 -3.70 4.99 -19.53
C ILE A 170 -3.39 6.29 -20.30
N ILE A 171 -2.39 7.04 -19.84
CA ILE A 171 -1.99 8.32 -20.44
C ILE A 171 -1.08 8.12 -21.67
N VAL A 172 -0.10 7.21 -21.58
CA VAL A 172 0.99 7.06 -22.58
C VAL A 172 0.61 6.16 -23.76
N LEU A 173 -0.55 5.48 -23.73
CA LEU A 173 -1.00 4.51 -24.75
C LEU A 173 -1.01 5.03 -26.21
N GLN A 174 -0.83 6.33 -26.45
CA GLN A 174 -0.83 6.94 -27.79
C GLN A 174 0.55 7.41 -28.30
N SER A 175 1.60 7.40 -27.47
CA SER A 175 2.94 7.76 -27.94
C SER A 175 3.67 6.50 -28.42
N ASN A 176 3.86 6.35 -29.74
CA ASN A 176 4.69 5.29 -30.32
C ASN A 176 6.18 5.62 -30.08
N SER A 177 6.58 5.58 -28.81
CA SER A 177 7.89 6.00 -28.33
C SER A 177 8.57 4.88 -27.55
N ALA A 178 9.90 4.91 -27.50
CA ALA A 178 10.69 3.98 -26.70
C ALA A 178 10.31 3.98 -25.20
N GLU A 179 9.77 5.10 -24.71
CA GLU A 179 9.28 5.24 -23.32
C GLU A 179 8.10 4.32 -23.01
N PHE A 180 7.22 4.08 -23.99
CA PHE A 180 6.07 3.19 -23.84
C PHE A 180 6.51 1.73 -23.66
N GLY A 181 7.42 1.26 -24.53
CA GLY A 181 7.98 -0.08 -24.43
C GLY A 181 8.74 -0.31 -23.12
N LEU A 182 9.51 0.68 -22.68
CA LEU A 182 10.25 0.62 -21.41
C LEU A 182 9.31 0.54 -20.21
N THR A 183 8.24 1.36 -20.19
CA THR A 183 7.27 1.38 -19.09
C THR A 183 6.50 0.05 -19.00
N ILE A 184 6.09 -0.52 -20.14
CA ILE A 184 5.42 -1.83 -20.17
C ILE A 184 6.34 -2.94 -19.68
N ALA A 185 7.58 -2.98 -20.16
CA ALA A 185 8.54 -4.00 -19.77
C ALA A 185 8.92 -3.90 -18.28
N ALA A 186 8.98 -2.68 -17.74
CA ALA A 186 9.29 -2.44 -16.33
C ALA A 186 8.25 -3.03 -15.37
N ILE A 187 6.98 -3.15 -15.79
CA ILE A 187 5.89 -3.65 -14.94
C ILE A 187 6.19 -5.06 -14.39
N PRO A 188 6.27 -6.12 -15.23
CA PRO A 188 6.50 -7.47 -14.72
C PRO A 188 7.86 -7.60 -14.03
N ILE A 189 8.88 -6.86 -14.49
CA ILE A 189 10.22 -6.90 -13.91
C ILE A 189 10.18 -6.43 -12.45
N VAL A 190 9.61 -5.26 -12.18
CA VAL A 190 9.57 -4.72 -10.81
C VAL A 190 8.68 -5.56 -9.89
N LEU A 191 7.55 -6.07 -10.37
CA LEU A 191 6.69 -6.94 -9.56
C LEU A 191 7.41 -8.24 -9.12
N ILE A 192 8.15 -8.86 -10.05
CA ILE A 192 8.96 -10.04 -9.75
C ILE A 192 10.07 -9.70 -8.75
N LEU A 193 10.71 -8.54 -8.90
CA LEU A 193 11.79 -8.11 -8.02
C LEU A 193 11.31 -7.80 -6.60
N LEU A 194 10.15 -7.16 -6.43
CA LEU A 194 9.54 -6.95 -5.12
C LEU A 194 9.22 -8.28 -4.42
N PHE A 195 8.71 -9.25 -5.18
CA PHE A 195 8.48 -10.60 -4.66
C PHE A 195 9.78 -11.27 -4.21
N PHE A 196 10.83 -11.21 -5.03
CA PHE A 196 12.14 -11.75 -4.68
C PHE A 196 12.79 -11.05 -3.50
N CYS A 197 12.59 -9.73 -3.35
CA CYS A 197 13.04 -9.00 -2.16
C CYS A 197 12.36 -9.53 -0.89
N GLY A 198 11.03 -9.72 -0.94
CA GLY A 198 10.29 -10.34 0.16
C GLY A 198 10.79 -11.75 0.49
N LEU A 199 11.11 -12.56 -0.53
CA LEU A 199 11.70 -13.88 -0.35
C LEU A 199 13.10 -13.82 0.27
N ALA A 200 13.93 -12.88 -0.18
CA ALA A 200 15.29 -12.67 0.32
C ALA A 200 15.29 -12.33 1.80
N VAL A 201 14.38 -11.46 2.24
CA VAL A 201 14.21 -11.06 3.64
C VAL A 201 13.70 -12.20 4.51
N LYS A 202 12.76 -13.01 3.99
CA LYS A 202 12.19 -14.19 4.67
C LYS A 202 13.22 -15.30 4.86
N ARG A 203 13.96 -15.63 3.81
CA ARG A 203 14.94 -16.74 3.79
C ARG A 203 16.38 -16.32 4.10
N GLU A 204 16.62 -15.04 4.36
CA GLU A 204 17.94 -14.46 4.64
C GLU A 204 18.96 -14.70 3.50
N ILE A 205 18.50 -14.67 2.24
CA ILE A 205 19.33 -14.91 1.06
C ILE A 205 20.12 -13.64 0.73
N LYS A 206 21.38 -13.57 1.16
CA LYS A 206 22.22 -12.37 1.06
C LYS A 206 22.37 -11.82 -0.35
N TRP A 207 22.70 -12.66 -1.33
CA TRP A 207 22.92 -12.21 -2.71
C TRP A 207 21.65 -11.62 -3.34
N LEU A 208 20.50 -12.24 -3.09
CA LEU A 208 19.21 -11.75 -3.58
C LEU A 208 18.81 -10.43 -2.91
N MET A 209 19.12 -10.27 -1.62
CA MET A 209 18.92 -9.02 -0.89
C MET A 209 19.80 -7.89 -1.44
N THR A 210 21.08 -8.16 -1.69
CA THR A 210 22.00 -7.18 -2.30
C THR A 210 21.50 -6.72 -3.67
N ILE A 211 21.08 -7.65 -4.53
CA ILE A 211 20.50 -7.32 -5.83
C ILE A 211 19.26 -6.45 -5.67
N SER A 212 18.37 -6.81 -4.74
CA SER A 212 17.14 -6.05 -4.48
C SER A 212 17.44 -4.61 -4.07
N LEU A 213 18.41 -4.41 -3.17
CA LEU A 213 18.81 -3.07 -2.69
C LEU A 213 19.43 -2.21 -3.80
N ILE A 214 20.26 -2.80 -4.68
CA ILE A 214 20.84 -2.10 -5.83
C ILE A 214 19.73 -1.66 -6.80
N ILE A 215 18.76 -2.54 -7.05
CA ILE A 215 17.64 -2.23 -7.96
C ILE A 215 16.71 -1.18 -7.34
N MET A 216 16.46 -1.21 -6.03
CA MET A 216 15.70 -0.15 -5.36
C MET A 216 16.33 1.23 -5.62
N LEU A 217 17.66 1.38 -5.50
CA LEU A 217 18.36 2.63 -5.83
C LEU A 217 18.22 3.03 -7.32
N ALA A 218 18.25 2.06 -8.23
CA ALA A 218 18.01 2.33 -9.64
C ALA A 218 16.57 2.79 -9.90
N ALA A 219 15.59 2.21 -9.20
CA ALA A 219 14.19 2.61 -9.28
C ALA A 219 13.95 4.00 -8.70
N GLU A 220 14.65 4.42 -7.64
CA GLU A 220 14.61 5.81 -7.14
C GLU A 220 15.02 6.81 -8.22
N THR A 221 16.11 6.49 -8.94
CA THR A 221 16.60 7.33 -10.03
C THR A 221 15.56 7.44 -11.15
N TYR A 222 14.85 6.35 -11.45
CA TYR A 222 13.76 6.35 -12.43
C TYR A 222 12.57 7.21 -11.99
N PHE A 223 12.19 7.19 -10.71
CA PHE A 223 11.14 8.06 -10.19
C PHE A 223 11.51 9.54 -10.33
N ILE A 224 12.75 9.91 -10.03
CA ILE A 224 13.24 11.28 -10.24
C ILE A 224 13.15 11.68 -11.73
N TYR A 225 13.62 10.80 -12.63
CA TYR A 225 13.53 11.03 -14.07
C TYR A 225 12.07 11.26 -14.53
N LYS A 226 11.12 10.43 -14.07
CA LYS A 226 9.70 10.59 -14.42
C LYS A 226 9.10 11.86 -13.83
N LEU A 227 9.44 12.22 -12.60
CA LEU A 227 9.04 13.49 -11.99
C LEU A 227 9.45 14.68 -12.87
N VAL A 228 10.70 14.73 -13.32
CA VAL A 228 11.17 15.79 -14.23
C VAL A 228 10.41 15.77 -15.56
N ARG A 229 10.14 14.59 -16.10
CA ARG A 229 9.42 14.42 -17.38
C ARG A 229 7.99 14.98 -17.34
N PHE A 230 7.31 14.92 -16.19
CA PHE A 230 5.96 15.49 -16.04
C PHE A 230 5.91 17.00 -16.22
N TYR A 231 7.02 17.70 -15.99
CA TYR A 231 7.12 19.17 -16.08
C TYR A 231 7.95 19.64 -17.27
N GLN A 232 8.50 18.72 -18.08
CA GLN A 232 9.31 19.08 -19.23
C GLN A 232 8.43 19.62 -20.38
N PRO A 233 8.77 20.76 -21.01
CA PRO A 233 7.94 21.37 -22.05
C PRO A 233 7.61 20.46 -23.25
N SER A 234 8.51 19.49 -23.55
CA SER A 234 8.31 18.53 -24.64
C SER A 234 7.19 17.50 -24.39
N SER A 235 6.80 17.30 -23.13
CA SER A 235 5.83 16.28 -22.70
C SER A 235 4.72 16.81 -21.80
N GLU A 236 4.81 18.08 -21.37
CA GLU A 236 3.86 18.73 -20.46
C GLU A 236 2.40 18.61 -20.91
N ALA A 237 2.12 18.85 -22.20
CA ALA A 237 0.77 18.78 -22.76
C ALA A 237 0.10 17.39 -22.63
N GLN A 238 0.88 16.31 -22.47
CA GLN A 238 0.33 14.96 -22.29
C GLN A 238 -0.14 14.72 -20.85
N TYR A 239 0.44 15.43 -19.89
CA TYR A 239 0.20 15.22 -18.46
C TYR A 239 -0.67 16.30 -17.83
N GLU A 240 -0.95 17.41 -18.53
CA GLU A 240 -1.60 18.61 -18.01
C GLU A 240 -2.81 18.33 -17.08
N THR A 241 -3.73 17.46 -17.49
CA THR A 241 -4.97 17.16 -16.75
C THR A 241 -4.81 16.21 -15.56
N THR A 242 -3.66 15.55 -15.43
CA THR A 242 -3.42 14.50 -14.41
C THR A 242 -2.11 14.73 -13.65
N ARG A 243 -1.45 15.87 -13.90
CA ARG A 243 -0.08 16.16 -13.44
C ARG A 243 -0.01 16.24 -11.93
N ALA A 244 -1.02 16.84 -11.27
CA ALA A 244 -1.00 17.00 -9.83
C ALA A 244 -1.08 15.62 -9.16
N THR A 245 -2.02 14.78 -9.58
CA THR A 245 -2.16 13.43 -9.06
C THR A 245 -0.93 12.55 -9.37
N LEU A 246 -0.42 12.57 -10.60
CA LEU A 246 0.81 11.84 -10.97
C LEU A 246 2.01 12.27 -10.12
N THR A 247 2.17 13.56 -9.89
CA THR A 247 3.27 14.12 -9.08
C THR A 247 3.16 13.65 -7.64
N VAL A 248 2.01 13.84 -7.01
CA VAL A 248 1.78 13.43 -5.60
C VAL A 248 2.01 11.93 -5.46
N PHE A 249 1.44 11.13 -6.36
CA PHE A 249 1.55 9.67 -6.28
C PHE A 249 2.98 9.18 -6.50
N THR A 250 3.72 9.82 -7.41
CA THR A 250 5.15 9.50 -7.65
C THR A 250 6.04 9.93 -6.49
N ILE A 251 5.79 11.07 -5.86
CA ILE A 251 6.52 11.50 -4.64
C ILE A 251 6.26 10.53 -3.49
N VAL A 252 5.01 10.12 -3.28
CA VAL A 252 4.67 9.14 -2.23
C VAL A 252 5.34 7.79 -2.51
N ALA A 253 5.32 7.32 -3.76
CA ALA A 253 6.00 6.09 -4.16
C ALA A 253 7.53 6.15 -3.94
N PHE A 254 8.16 7.28 -4.27
CA PHE A 254 9.58 7.54 -4.02
C PHE A 254 9.89 7.50 -2.52
N LEU A 255 9.11 8.19 -1.68
CA LEU A 255 9.33 8.21 -0.23
C LEU A 255 9.15 6.83 0.42
N LEU A 256 8.15 6.06 -0.04
CA LEU A 256 7.93 4.69 0.42
C LEU A 256 9.09 3.78 0.03
N LEU A 257 9.52 3.81 -1.23
CA LEU A 257 10.64 2.99 -1.70
C LEU A 257 11.95 3.36 -0.96
N PHE A 258 12.16 4.64 -0.67
CA PHE A 258 13.35 5.11 0.03
C PHE A 258 13.36 4.62 1.48
N ALA A 259 12.20 4.64 2.13
CA ALA A 259 12.02 4.01 3.43
C ALA A 259 12.26 2.50 3.37
N THR A 260 11.75 1.80 2.34
CA THR A 260 12.00 0.36 2.11
C THR A 260 13.48 0.07 1.96
N PHE A 261 14.21 0.89 1.22
CA PHE A 261 15.66 0.74 1.07
C PHE A 261 16.37 0.88 2.43
N GLY A 262 16.06 1.91 3.21
CA GLY A 262 16.65 2.12 4.54
C GLY A 262 16.35 0.98 5.51
N VAL A 263 15.09 0.53 5.56
CA VAL A 263 14.68 -0.63 6.36
C VAL A 263 15.34 -1.92 5.86
N GLY A 264 15.48 -2.06 4.54
CA GLY A 264 16.16 -3.17 3.90
C GLY A 264 17.61 -3.28 4.33
N LEU A 265 18.37 -2.18 4.37
CA LEU A 265 19.74 -2.15 4.91
C LEU A 265 19.78 -2.63 6.36
N ARG A 266 18.84 -2.18 7.19
CA ARG A 266 18.72 -2.60 8.59
C ARG A 266 18.44 -4.10 8.69
N CYS A 267 17.47 -4.62 7.94
CA CYS A 267 17.16 -6.05 7.88
C CYS A 267 18.36 -6.88 7.39
N PHE A 268 19.10 -6.40 6.40
CA PHE A 268 20.28 -7.07 5.86
C PHE A 268 21.39 -7.19 6.92
N SER A 269 21.60 -6.15 7.73
CA SER A 269 22.54 -6.18 8.86
C SER A 269 22.16 -7.18 9.96
N ASP A 270 20.91 -7.67 9.97
CA ASP A 270 20.34 -8.57 10.96
C ASP A 270 20.24 -10.03 10.50
N PHE A 271 20.72 -10.36 9.29
CA PHE A 271 20.76 -11.73 8.79
C PHE A 271 21.71 -12.62 9.62
N ASP A 272 21.42 -13.93 9.68
CA ASP A 272 22.14 -14.99 10.39
C ASP A 272 22.17 -14.86 11.93
N LYS A 273 21.43 -13.90 12.51
CA LYS A 273 21.36 -13.70 13.96
C LYS A 273 20.26 -14.54 14.65
N GLY A 274 19.74 -15.59 13.99
CA GLY A 274 18.77 -16.53 14.55
C GLY A 274 17.30 -16.15 14.39
N LEU A 275 16.96 -15.19 13.52
CA LEU A 275 15.59 -14.71 13.32
C LEU A 275 14.76 -15.60 12.37
N ALA A 276 15.40 -16.45 11.56
CA ALA A 276 14.75 -17.28 10.55
C ALA A 276 13.59 -18.15 11.08
N PRO A 277 13.68 -18.85 12.24
CA PRO A 277 12.58 -19.69 12.74
C PRO A 277 11.33 -18.85 13.08
N ALA A 278 11.51 -17.67 13.67
CA ALA A 278 10.40 -16.78 14.04
C ALA A 278 9.73 -16.11 12.82
N LYS A 279 10.41 -16.03 11.67
CA LYS A 279 9.83 -15.55 10.40
C LYS A 279 9.01 -16.63 9.69
N MET A 280 9.33 -17.91 9.91
CA MET A 280 8.74 -19.05 9.20
C MET A 280 7.57 -19.69 9.94
N HIS A 281 7.49 -19.53 11.26
CA HIS A 281 6.35 -19.98 12.05
C HIS A 281 5.31 -18.85 12.18
N ASP A 282 4.16 -19.02 11.54
CA ASP A 282 2.99 -18.18 11.80
C ASP A 282 2.59 -18.30 13.28
N VAL A 283 2.14 -17.19 13.87
CA VAL A 283 1.63 -17.17 15.26
C VAL A 283 0.51 -18.21 15.37
N PRO A 284 0.57 -19.16 16.32
CA PRO A 284 -0.44 -20.21 16.42
C PRO A 284 -1.84 -19.62 16.65
N GLU A 285 -2.78 -20.05 15.80
CA GLU A 285 -4.15 -19.54 15.67
C GLU A 285 -5.03 -19.73 16.92
N LYS A 286 -4.60 -20.57 17.87
CA LYS A 286 -5.35 -20.89 19.10
C LYS A 286 -4.50 -20.69 20.35
N VAL A 287 -4.78 -19.62 21.08
CA VAL A 287 -4.63 -19.65 22.54
C VAL A 287 -5.89 -20.35 23.06
N THR A 288 -5.81 -21.67 23.23
CA THR A 288 -6.84 -22.39 24.00
C THR A 288 -6.73 -21.88 25.43
N TYR A 289 -7.68 -21.04 25.85
CA TYR A 289 -7.88 -20.75 27.26
C TYR A 289 -8.32 -22.05 27.93
N SER A 290 -7.37 -22.78 28.52
CA SER A 290 -7.71 -23.83 29.47
C SER A 290 -8.45 -23.17 30.63
N ALA A 291 -9.74 -23.47 30.76
CA ALA A 291 -10.51 -23.07 31.92
C ALA A 291 -9.76 -23.53 33.19
N PRO A 292 -9.72 -22.72 34.27
CA PRO A 292 -9.13 -23.16 35.51
C PRO A 292 -9.93 -24.37 36.02
N ASN A 293 -9.34 -25.55 35.96
CA ASN A 293 -9.88 -26.72 36.62
C ASN A 293 -9.86 -26.44 38.13
N THR A 294 -11.05 -26.24 38.69
CA THR A 294 -11.29 -26.26 40.14
C THR A 294 -10.71 -27.57 40.69
N PRO A 295 -9.76 -27.56 41.66
CA PRO A 295 -9.19 -28.78 42.16
C PRO A 295 -10.22 -29.50 43.06
N GLY A 296 -10.90 -30.49 42.49
CA GLY A 296 -11.50 -31.57 43.27
C GLY A 296 -10.38 -32.48 43.79
N VAL A 297 -10.32 -32.64 45.10
CA VAL A 297 -9.37 -33.54 45.78
C VAL A 297 -9.68 -34.98 45.36
N GLY A 298 -8.77 -35.60 44.60
CA GLY A 298 -8.80 -37.04 44.34
C GLY A 298 -8.19 -37.44 43.01
N GLU A 299 -7.25 -38.38 43.09
CA GLU A 299 -6.69 -39.20 42.00
C GLU A 299 -5.54 -38.62 41.13
N ARG A 300 -4.37 -39.21 41.39
CA ARG A 300 -3.19 -39.23 40.52
C ARG A 300 -3.52 -39.89 39.18
N GLN A 301 -3.12 -39.27 38.07
CA GLN A 301 -2.44 -39.96 36.97
C GLN A 301 -1.70 -38.99 36.04
N SER A 302 -0.56 -39.46 35.54
CA SER A 302 0.48 -38.70 34.84
C SER A 302 0.12 -38.42 33.37
N SER A 303 0.55 -37.28 32.83
CA SER A 303 1.23 -37.22 31.51
C SER A 303 1.76 -35.81 31.22
N TYR A 304 3.02 -35.57 31.60
CA TYR A 304 3.84 -34.50 31.05
C TYR A 304 4.43 -34.99 29.72
N SER A 305 4.08 -34.35 28.61
CA SER A 305 4.78 -34.50 27.33
C SER A 305 4.79 -33.15 26.63
N GLY A 306 5.96 -32.53 26.51
CA GLY A 306 6.14 -31.34 25.66
C GLY A 306 6.99 -30.18 26.20
N GLY A 307 7.90 -30.39 27.17
CA GLY A 307 8.82 -29.35 27.64
C GLY A 307 10.28 -29.65 27.30
N VAL A 308 10.97 -28.71 26.64
CA VAL A 308 12.42 -28.74 26.36
C VAL A 308 13.21 -28.82 27.67
N VAL A 309 14.21 -29.70 27.72
CA VAL A 309 15.10 -29.91 28.87
C VAL A 309 15.94 -28.65 29.10
N LEU A 310 15.63 -27.89 30.16
CA LEU A 310 16.52 -26.84 30.67
C LEU A 310 17.63 -27.51 31.51
N GLN A 311 18.88 -27.27 31.13
CA GLN A 311 20.05 -27.70 31.90
C GLN A 311 20.00 -27.13 33.34
N PRO A 312 20.40 -27.91 34.37
CA PRO A 312 20.46 -27.41 35.74
C PRO A 312 21.53 -26.32 35.86
N ARG A 313 21.16 -25.14 36.37
CA ARG A 313 22.13 -24.15 36.85
C ARG A 313 22.83 -24.72 38.09
N LEU A 314 24.16 -24.82 38.02
CA LEU A 314 25.03 -25.00 39.19
C LEU A 314 24.89 -23.75 40.09
N SER A 315 24.34 -23.93 41.28
CA SER A 315 24.50 -23.01 42.40
C SER A 315 25.87 -23.24 43.02
N ILE A 316 26.71 -22.21 43.02
CA ILE A 316 27.89 -22.14 43.89
C ILE A 316 27.47 -21.29 45.10
N GLU A 317 27.71 -21.85 46.28
CA GLU A 317 27.69 -21.16 47.58
C GLU A 317 28.67 -19.98 47.63
#